data_AF-A0A8H9MK91-F1
#
_entry.id   AF-A0A8H9MK91-F1
#
_cell.length_a   1.000
_cell.length_b   1.000
_cell.length_c   1.000
_cell.angle_alpha   90.00
_cell.angle_beta   90.00
_cell.angle_gamma   90.00
#
_symmetry.space_group_name_H-M   'P 1'
#
loop_
_entity.id
_entity.type
_entity.pdbx_description
1 polymer ?
#
loop_
_entity_poly.entity_id
_entity_poly.type
_entity_poly.pdbx_seq_one_letter_code
_entity_poly.pdbx_strand_id
1 'polypeptide(L)'
;MPTLMELPTLTPIDTPTDTPEPTATSEPSATGESNAAPTETHTPTVALSETPDEFDPTRTAIAALNSTAQAIMDASATAIAFDALATDTPTFTPTATVTTTNTPTPTRTSTPSRTPTRRATATSTATITPEAQPTNAFPSIFSFTASSTDVAGGGQITLRWEADGEEAAIEQQDANGAVNTRTAVEVSGELNVTIPNVQTGRVFYRLVVRRGLQEITQTVEIRVQVQCSFSWFFDSAIAQAENIGCPTAASQLVVGAYQTNEFGVMLNVNVDGQNMIYALVRAPGKNSLFASDQYGQAASLWDGVNNMCSTYLPVPGTILPQQQFSWMACTQFGLGGYWIDGIGFATANIDFSSRTIQRATDGTLFVDAPDGAIYRLNPLLPGALTATWKRVR
;
A
#
# COMPACT_ATOMS: atom_id res chain seq x y z
N MET A 1 42.25 -6.16 42.59
CA MET A 1 42.71 -7.12 41.56
C MET A 1 41.49 -7.63 40.82
N PRO A 2 41.25 -7.22 39.56
CA PRO A 2 40.27 -7.86 38.71
C PRO A 2 40.95 -8.88 37.78
N THR A 3 40.37 -10.06 37.71
CA THR A 3 40.81 -11.21 36.91
C THR A 3 40.53 -10.95 35.42
N LEU A 4 41.57 -11.01 34.59
CA LEU A 4 41.46 -10.95 33.13
C LEU A 4 40.83 -12.26 32.62
N MET A 5 39.81 -12.14 31.77
CA MET A 5 39.17 -13.26 31.08
C MET A 5 39.78 -13.38 29.68
N GLU A 6 40.42 -14.52 29.41
CA GLU A 6 41.10 -14.84 28.14
C GLU A 6 40.10 -15.12 27.01
N LEU A 7 40.36 -14.56 25.83
CA LEU A 7 39.65 -14.85 24.58
C LEU A 7 40.24 -16.14 23.94
N PRO A 8 39.41 -17.06 23.41
CA PRO A 8 39.93 -18.19 22.64
C PRO A 8 40.23 -17.78 21.19
N THR A 9 41.43 -18.15 20.74
CA THR A 9 41.93 -18.05 19.36
C THR A 9 41.24 -19.09 18.47
N LEU A 10 40.65 -18.66 17.35
CA LEU A 10 40.10 -19.57 16.33
C LEU A 10 41.15 -19.86 15.25
N THR A 11 41.46 -21.14 15.08
CA THR A 11 42.30 -21.68 14.00
C THR A 11 41.45 -21.83 12.72
N PRO A 12 41.95 -21.44 11.53
CA PRO A 12 41.22 -21.64 10.28
C PRO A 12 41.22 -23.12 9.86
N ILE A 13 40.07 -23.59 9.38
CA ILE A 13 39.84 -24.92 8.81
C ILE A 13 40.01 -24.82 7.29
N ASP A 14 40.91 -25.63 6.73
CA ASP A 14 41.11 -25.82 5.29
C ASP A 14 39.85 -26.40 4.63
N THR A 15 39.43 -25.79 3.52
CA THR A 15 38.37 -26.31 2.64
C THR A 15 39.02 -26.91 1.39
N PRO A 16 38.78 -28.19 1.04
CA PRO A 16 39.23 -28.74 -0.23
C PRO A 16 38.33 -28.28 -1.39
N THR A 17 38.98 -27.80 -2.44
CA THR A 17 38.41 -27.40 -3.73
C THR A 17 38.26 -28.64 -4.62
N ASP A 18 37.03 -29.07 -4.91
CA ASP A 18 36.74 -30.02 -5.98
C ASP A 18 36.40 -29.26 -7.27
N THR A 19 37.23 -29.48 -8.29
CA THR A 19 37.06 -28.96 -9.66
C THR A 19 36.61 -30.11 -10.55
N PRO A 20 35.45 -30.03 -11.22
CA PRO A 20 35.13 -31.00 -12.26
C PRO A 20 35.77 -30.60 -13.60
N GLU A 21 36.51 -31.57 -14.14
CA GLU A 21 37.14 -31.61 -15.47
C GLU A 21 36.09 -31.73 -16.60
N PRO A 22 36.22 -30.99 -17.72
CA PRO A 22 35.31 -31.14 -18.87
C PRO A 22 35.75 -32.29 -19.79
N THR A 23 34.87 -33.26 -20.01
CA THR A 23 35.06 -34.30 -21.04
C THR A 23 34.70 -33.78 -22.43
N ALA A 24 35.59 -34.05 -23.39
CA ALA A 24 35.54 -33.60 -24.77
C ALA A 24 34.64 -34.44 -25.70
N THR A 25 34.19 -33.75 -26.75
CA THR A 25 33.47 -34.17 -27.96
C THR A 25 34.17 -35.24 -28.81
N SER A 26 33.39 -36.11 -29.46
CA SER A 26 33.71 -36.64 -30.80
C SER A 26 32.44 -37.03 -31.61
N GLU A 27 32.63 -37.00 -32.93
CA GLU A 27 31.73 -36.80 -34.08
C GLU A 27 30.76 -37.93 -34.50
N PRO A 28 29.86 -37.67 -35.49
CA PRO A 28 28.84 -38.58 -35.96
C PRO A 28 29.34 -39.55 -37.04
N SER A 29 28.60 -40.63 -37.27
CA SER A 29 28.80 -41.50 -38.44
C SER A 29 27.49 -41.62 -39.21
N ALA A 30 27.53 -41.21 -40.47
CA ALA A 30 26.51 -41.42 -41.48
C ALA A 30 26.95 -42.53 -42.46
N THR A 31 26.00 -43.33 -42.92
CA THR A 31 26.08 -44.16 -44.14
C THR A 31 24.62 -44.41 -44.52
N GLY A 32 24.08 -43.81 -45.59
CA GLY A 32 24.26 -44.20 -47.00
C GLY A 32 23.00 -44.94 -47.49
N GLU A 33 22.00 -44.21 -47.98
CA GLU A 33 21.46 -44.22 -49.36
C GLU A 33 20.73 -45.49 -49.85
N SER A 34 19.45 -45.33 -50.16
CA SER A 34 18.83 -45.98 -51.33
C SER A 34 17.70 -45.12 -51.89
N ASN A 35 17.81 -44.88 -53.19
CA ASN A 35 16.98 -44.04 -54.05
C ASN A 35 15.76 -44.83 -54.54
N ALA A 36 14.54 -44.29 -54.44
CA ALA A 36 13.40 -44.71 -55.28
C ALA A 36 12.43 -43.55 -55.51
N ALA A 37 12.04 -43.40 -56.78
CA ALA A 37 11.33 -42.31 -57.43
C ALA A 37 9.87 -42.08 -56.95
N PRO A 38 9.24 -40.92 -57.26
CA PRO A 38 7.94 -40.53 -56.73
C PRO A 38 6.78 -41.16 -57.52
N THR A 39 5.84 -41.76 -56.81
CA THR A 39 4.53 -42.18 -57.34
C THR A 39 3.54 -41.05 -57.10
N GLU A 40 3.08 -40.40 -58.17
CA GLU A 40 1.94 -39.49 -58.13
C GLU A 40 0.68 -40.26 -57.72
N THR A 41 -0.02 -39.78 -56.68
CA THR A 41 -1.37 -40.24 -56.33
C THR A 41 -2.31 -39.04 -56.37
N HIS A 42 -3.16 -39.03 -57.39
CA HIS A 42 -4.27 -38.10 -57.52
C HIS A 42 -5.26 -38.26 -56.36
N THR A 43 -5.53 -37.15 -55.68
CA THR A 43 -6.64 -37.00 -54.73
C THR A 43 -7.97 -36.93 -55.48
N PRO A 44 -8.96 -37.80 -55.21
CA PRO A 44 -10.33 -37.52 -55.63
C PRO A 44 -10.96 -36.50 -54.67
N THR A 45 -11.40 -35.37 -55.24
CA THR A 45 -12.26 -34.38 -54.60
C THR A 45 -13.61 -35.02 -54.25
N VAL A 46 -13.91 -35.16 -52.96
CA VAL A 46 -15.27 -35.46 -52.48
C VAL A 46 -15.99 -34.14 -52.27
N ALA A 47 -17.07 -33.93 -53.03
CA ALA A 47 -18.00 -32.83 -52.83
C ALA A 47 -18.81 -33.07 -51.55
N LEU A 48 -18.79 -32.11 -50.62
CA LEU A 48 -19.68 -32.08 -49.47
C LEU A 48 -21.08 -31.67 -49.94
N SER A 49 -22.03 -32.58 -49.75
CA SER A 49 -23.47 -32.33 -49.87
C SER A 49 -23.91 -31.53 -48.64
N GLU A 50 -24.45 -30.33 -48.86
CA GLU A 50 -25.02 -29.50 -47.80
C GLU A 50 -26.32 -30.12 -47.28
N THR A 51 -26.38 -30.36 -45.96
CA THR A 51 -27.62 -30.59 -45.21
C THR A 51 -27.98 -29.31 -44.44
N PRO A 52 -29.26 -28.89 -44.38
CA PRO A 52 -29.62 -27.57 -43.85
C PRO A 52 -29.58 -27.49 -42.32
N ASP A 53 -28.89 -26.44 -41.84
CA ASP A 53 -28.96 -25.73 -40.55
C ASP A 53 -29.60 -26.46 -39.35
N GLU A 54 -28.74 -27.05 -38.53
CA GLU A 54 -28.98 -27.20 -37.09
C GLU A 54 -28.71 -25.84 -36.42
N PHE A 55 -29.70 -25.32 -35.70
CA PHE A 55 -29.64 -24.05 -34.98
C PHE A 55 -28.49 -24.11 -33.96
N ASP A 56 -27.36 -23.45 -34.24
CA ASP A 56 -26.21 -23.39 -33.33
C ASP A 56 -26.40 -22.26 -32.30
N PRO A 57 -26.80 -22.55 -31.05
CA PRO A 57 -27.00 -21.53 -30.01
C PRO A 57 -25.68 -20.82 -29.64
N THR A 58 -24.54 -21.43 -29.95
CA THR A 58 -23.20 -20.91 -29.62
C THR A 58 -22.84 -19.73 -30.52
N ARG A 59 -23.22 -19.78 -31.80
CA ARG A 59 -22.97 -18.69 -32.75
C ARG A 59 -23.84 -17.46 -32.46
N THR A 60 -25.09 -17.67 -32.02
CA THR A 60 -25.99 -16.58 -31.59
C THR A 60 -25.52 -15.96 -30.27
N ALA A 61 -24.98 -16.75 -29.33
CA ALA A 61 -24.44 -16.24 -28.07
C ALA A 61 -23.16 -15.40 -28.25
N ILE A 62 -22.26 -15.81 -29.15
CA ILE A 62 -21.04 -15.05 -29.48
C ILE A 62 -21.37 -13.70 -30.15
N ALA A 63 -22.40 -13.68 -31.02
CA ALA A 63 -22.86 -12.43 -31.64
C ALA A 63 -23.48 -11.46 -30.62
N ALA A 64 -24.24 -11.97 -29.64
CA ALA A 64 -24.84 -11.17 -28.57
C ALA A 64 -23.80 -10.61 -27.56
N LEU A 65 -22.74 -11.38 -27.26
CA LEU A 65 -21.64 -10.91 -26.42
C LEU A 65 -20.84 -9.78 -27.10
N ASN A 66 -20.58 -9.92 -28.40
CA ASN A 66 -19.86 -8.90 -29.17
C ASN A 66 -20.67 -7.60 -29.36
N SER A 67 -22.00 -7.68 -29.52
CA SER A 67 -22.84 -6.46 -29.61
C SER A 67 -22.92 -5.71 -28.28
N THR A 68 -22.86 -6.43 -27.15
CA THR A 68 -22.95 -5.83 -25.80
C THR A 68 -21.62 -5.15 -25.42
N ALA A 69 -20.48 -5.74 -25.79
CA ALA A 69 -19.17 -5.14 -25.57
C ALA A 69 -18.99 -3.81 -26.34
N GLN A 70 -19.54 -3.72 -27.55
CA GLN A 70 -19.42 -2.52 -28.37
C GLN A 70 -20.28 -1.35 -27.84
N ALA A 71 -21.47 -1.65 -27.30
CA ALA A 71 -22.34 -0.64 -26.67
C ALA A 71 -21.73 -0.04 -25.37
N ILE A 72 -20.94 -0.81 -24.63
CA ILE A 72 -20.27 -0.35 -23.40
C ILE A 72 -19.10 0.60 -23.74
N MET A 73 -18.40 0.38 -24.86
CA MET A 73 -17.31 1.27 -25.31
C MET A 73 -17.82 2.62 -25.83
N ASP A 74 -18.95 2.65 -26.53
CA ASP A 74 -19.54 3.92 -27.02
C ASP A 74 -20.13 4.77 -25.88
N ALA A 75 -20.71 4.14 -24.85
CA ALA A 75 -21.21 4.83 -23.66
C ALA A 75 -20.09 5.48 -22.82
N SER A 76 -18.90 4.88 -22.79
CA SER A 76 -17.76 5.39 -22.02
C SER A 76 -16.99 6.49 -22.76
N ALA A 77 -16.99 6.52 -24.10
CA ALA A 77 -16.43 7.62 -24.88
C ALA A 77 -17.25 8.92 -24.77
N THR A 78 -18.56 8.82 -24.51
CA THR A 78 -19.46 9.98 -24.42
C THR A 78 -19.40 10.69 -23.04
N ALA A 79 -18.88 10.01 -22.01
CA ALA A 79 -18.79 10.53 -20.65
C ALA A 79 -17.54 11.40 -20.36
N ILE A 80 -16.54 11.40 -21.26
CA ILE A 80 -15.24 12.09 -21.03
C ILE A 80 -15.18 13.47 -21.73
N ALA A 81 -16.23 13.87 -22.46
CA ALA A 81 -16.23 15.12 -23.24
C ALA A 81 -16.93 16.33 -22.56
N PHE A 82 -17.35 16.21 -21.29
CA PHE A 82 -18.13 17.24 -20.59
C PHE A 82 -17.49 17.72 -19.29
N ASP A 83 -16.24 18.20 -19.30
CA ASP A 83 -15.77 19.07 -18.20
C ASP A 83 -14.59 20.00 -18.52
N ALA A 84 -14.57 20.58 -19.72
CA ALA A 84 -13.67 21.69 -20.03
C ALA A 84 -14.41 23.02 -19.92
N LEU A 85 -14.77 23.43 -18.70
CA LEU A 85 -15.24 24.79 -18.43
C LEU A 85 -14.08 25.63 -17.89
N ALA A 86 -13.66 26.60 -18.69
CA ALA A 86 -12.59 27.55 -18.38
C ALA A 86 -12.93 28.39 -17.13
N THR A 87 -11.95 28.58 -16.25
CA THR A 87 -12.06 29.49 -15.09
C THR A 87 -11.14 30.69 -15.28
N ASP A 88 -11.74 31.87 -15.31
CA ASP A 88 -11.09 33.17 -15.49
C ASP A 88 -10.01 33.45 -14.44
N THR A 89 -8.87 33.98 -14.90
CA THR A 89 -7.75 34.43 -14.06
C THR A 89 -7.93 35.92 -13.73
N PRO A 90 -8.12 36.34 -12.46
CA PRO A 90 -8.11 37.76 -12.12
C PRO A 90 -6.68 38.31 -12.12
N THR A 91 -6.47 39.36 -12.91
CA THR A 91 -5.21 40.11 -13.02
C THR A 91 -5.18 41.19 -11.94
N PHE A 92 -4.19 41.18 -11.03
CA PHE A 92 -4.01 42.24 -10.05
C PHE A 92 -3.18 43.39 -10.63
N THR A 93 -3.77 44.59 -10.60
CA THR A 93 -3.16 45.86 -11.00
C THR A 93 -2.46 46.53 -9.81
N PRO A 94 -1.18 46.96 -9.90
CA PRO A 94 -0.54 47.69 -8.81
C PRO A 94 -1.07 49.13 -8.74
N THR A 95 -1.51 49.56 -7.55
CA THR A 95 -1.98 50.94 -7.28
C THR A 95 -0.93 51.74 -6.49
N ALA A 96 -0.90 53.04 -6.81
CA ALA A 96 0.20 53.97 -6.63
C ALA A 96 0.59 54.35 -5.18
N THR A 97 1.86 54.72 -5.09
CA THR A 97 2.60 55.41 -4.02
C THR A 97 1.90 56.69 -3.54
N VAL A 98 1.81 56.87 -2.21
CA VAL A 98 1.51 58.16 -1.58
C VAL A 98 2.70 58.59 -0.73
N THR A 99 3.31 59.69 -1.14
CA THR A 99 4.36 60.43 -0.42
C THR A 99 3.71 61.60 0.31
N THR A 100 3.93 61.74 1.63
CA THR A 100 3.58 62.94 2.40
C THR A 100 4.87 63.49 3.01
N THR A 101 5.55 64.45 2.40
CA THR A 101 5.39 65.93 2.43
C THR A 101 5.72 66.57 3.79
N ASN A 102 6.72 67.46 3.73
CA ASN A 102 7.43 68.13 4.82
C ASN A 102 6.54 69.06 5.66
N THR A 103 6.75 69.02 6.98
CA THR A 103 6.19 69.96 7.95
C THR A 103 7.03 71.24 8.02
N PRO A 104 6.43 72.44 7.99
CA PRO A 104 7.15 73.73 7.93
C PRO A 104 7.77 74.17 9.27
N THR A 105 8.94 74.79 9.13
CA THR A 105 9.73 75.49 10.15
C THR A 105 9.04 76.78 10.63
N PRO A 106 8.87 77.01 11.95
CA PRO A 106 8.45 78.32 12.44
C PRO A 106 9.62 79.30 12.53
N THR A 107 9.41 80.45 11.88
CA THR A 107 10.21 81.68 11.90
C THR A 107 10.33 82.23 13.33
N ARG A 108 11.56 82.47 13.81
CA ARG A 108 11.80 83.19 15.07
C ARG A 108 11.92 84.69 14.81
N THR A 109 10.98 85.45 15.36
CA THR A 109 11.03 86.91 15.46
C THR A 109 11.95 87.32 16.60
N SER A 110 13.00 88.08 16.31
CA SER A 110 13.90 88.66 17.30
C SER A 110 13.25 89.85 18.00
N THR A 111 13.21 89.83 19.33
CA THR A 111 13.00 91.04 20.14
C THR A 111 14.13 91.10 21.18
N PRO A 112 14.91 92.18 21.27
CA PRO A 112 15.95 92.32 22.29
C PRO A 112 15.34 92.94 23.56
N SER A 113 15.78 92.53 24.74
CA SER A 113 16.10 93.45 25.84
C SER A 113 16.48 92.74 27.16
N ARG A 114 17.75 92.98 27.54
CA ARG A 114 18.31 93.23 28.89
C ARG A 114 18.46 92.11 29.93
N THR A 115 19.74 91.76 30.10
CA THR A 115 20.57 91.78 31.33
C THR A 115 20.35 90.68 32.39
N PRO A 116 21.42 89.97 32.82
CA PRO A 116 21.33 88.68 33.49
C PRO A 116 21.26 88.81 35.03
N THR A 117 20.44 87.98 35.65
CA THR A 117 20.56 87.67 37.08
C THR A 117 21.04 86.24 37.22
N ARG A 118 22.22 86.04 37.81
CA ARG A 118 22.77 84.70 38.12
C ARG A 118 21.77 83.92 38.96
N ARG A 119 21.21 82.85 38.40
CA ARG A 119 20.46 81.82 39.13
C ARG A 119 21.21 80.50 39.01
N ALA A 120 21.34 79.83 40.14
CA ALA A 120 22.15 78.64 40.36
C ALA A 120 21.97 77.59 39.25
N THR A 121 23.11 77.05 38.80
CA THR A 121 23.21 75.92 37.88
C THR A 121 22.53 74.71 38.52
N ALA A 122 21.35 74.33 38.02
CA ALA A 122 20.79 73.02 38.32
C ALA A 122 21.62 71.98 37.58
N THR A 123 22.35 71.16 38.33
CA THR A 123 23.02 69.97 37.81
C THR A 123 21.96 69.08 37.16
N SER A 124 21.99 68.95 35.83
CA SER A 124 21.13 68.01 35.12
C SER A 124 21.52 66.60 35.54
N THR A 125 20.72 65.96 36.38
CA THR A 125 20.81 64.52 36.61
C THR A 125 20.48 63.87 35.27
N ALA A 126 21.48 63.25 34.62
CA ALA A 126 21.26 62.46 33.41
C ALA A 126 20.26 61.36 33.76
N THR A 127 19.03 61.47 33.24
CA THR A 127 18.09 60.35 33.24
C THR A 127 18.69 59.31 32.30
N ILE A 128 19.18 58.21 32.87
CA ILE A 128 19.65 57.06 32.10
C ILE A 128 18.41 56.51 31.40
N THR A 129 18.25 56.83 30.11
CA THR A 129 17.29 56.15 29.25
C THR A 129 17.71 54.68 29.22
N PRO A 130 16.88 53.72 29.65
CA PRO A 130 17.25 52.31 29.54
C PRO A 130 17.55 52.00 28.08
N GLU A 131 18.76 51.51 27.81
CA GLU A 131 19.16 51.03 26.50
C GLU A 131 18.22 49.88 26.13
N ALA A 132 17.57 49.98 24.98
CA ALA A 132 16.70 48.91 24.49
C ALA A 132 17.55 47.66 24.33
N GLN A 133 17.32 46.66 25.17
CA GLN A 133 17.99 45.38 25.05
C GLN A 133 17.66 44.81 23.65
N PRO A 134 18.67 44.34 22.88
CA PRO A 134 18.42 43.83 21.54
C PRO A 134 17.43 42.67 21.62
N THR A 135 16.22 42.89 21.11
CA THR A 135 15.23 41.83 20.93
C THR A 135 15.75 40.94 19.81
N ASN A 136 15.81 39.63 20.03
CA ASN A 136 16.29 38.69 19.02
C ASN A 136 15.41 38.85 17.76
N ALA A 137 16.02 39.09 16.60
CA ALA A 137 15.25 39.33 15.38
C ALA A 137 14.57 38.06 14.85
N PHE A 138 15.05 36.87 15.25
CA PHE A 138 14.57 35.57 14.79
C PHE A 138 13.79 34.84 15.87
N PRO A 139 12.71 34.10 15.53
CA PRO A 139 12.03 33.24 16.48
C PRO A 139 12.91 32.02 16.83
N SER A 140 12.73 31.45 18.02
CA SER A 140 13.45 30.24 18.45
C SER A 140 12.57 29.31 19.27
N ILE A 141 12.66 28.00 19.03
CA ILE A 141 11.99 26.98 19.85
C ILE A 141 13.02 26.39 20.80
N PHE A 142 12.77 26.49 22.10
CA PHE A 142 13.63 25.92 23.15
C PHE A 142 13.25 24.47 23.45
N SER A 143 11.96 24.17 23.46
CA SER A 143 11.46 22.80 23.64
C SER A 143 10.12 22.59 22.92
N PHE A 144 9.91 21.36 22.45
CA PHE A 144 8.60 20.87 22.03
C PHE A 144 8.56 19.36 22.26
N THR A 145 7.69 18.92 23.16
CA THR A 145 7.63 17.54 23.65
C THR A 145 6.19 17.09 23.82
N ALA A 146 5.99 15.77 23.83
CA ALA A 146 4.72 15.13 24.16
C ALA A 146 4.88 14.28 25.42
N SER A 147 3.82 14.18 26.23
CA SER A 147 3.80 13.33 27.43
C SER A 147 3.96 11.83 27.12
N SER A 148 3.59 11.39 25.92
CA SER A 148 3.87 10.06 25.37
C SER A 148 3.98 10.15 23.86
N THR A 149 4.79 9.28 23.26
CA THR A 149 4.90 9.10 21.80
C THR A 149 4.31 7.77 21.33
N ASP A 150 3.65 7.03 22.23
CA ASP A 150 2.97 5.77 21.94
C ASP A 150 1.63 5.72 22.71
N VAL A 151 0.52 5.79 21.98
CA VAL A 151 -0.81 6.06 22.57
C VAL A 151 -1.91 5.39 21.74
N ALA A 152 -2.93 4.85 22.41
CA ALA A 152 -4.15 4.41 21.75
C ALA A 152 -4.87 5.52 20.99
N GLY A 153 -5.44 5.19 19.82
CA GLY A 153 -6.38 6.08 19.14
C GLY A 153 -7.55 6.45 20.07
N GLY A 154 -7.87 7.74 20.15
CA GLY A 154 -8.82 8.30 21.12
C GLY A 154 -8.22 8.60 22.51
N GLY A 155 -6.99 8.17 22.79
CA GLY A 155 -6.25 8.54 24.00
C GLY A 155 -5.87 10.02 24.03
N GLN A 156 -5.51 10.53 25.19
CA GLN A 156 -5.06 11.92 25.37
C GLN A 156 -3.56 11.98 25.63
N ILE A 157 -2.92 13.01 25.07
CA ILE A 157 -1.58 13.43 25.46
C ILE A 157 -1.57 14.92 25.77
N THR A 158 -0.53 15.35 26.47
CA THR A 158 -0.21 16.76 26.66
C THR A 158 1.02 17.09 25.82
N LEU A 159 0.86 18.04 24.91
CA LEU A 159 1.97 18.71 24.23
C LEU A 159 2.49 19.84 25.11
N ARG A 160 3.81 19.98 25.23
CA ARG A 160 4.47 21.03 26.01
C ARG A 160 5.56 21.70 25.19
N TRP A 161 5.56 23.02 25.18
CA TRP A 161 6.55 23.79 24.45
C TRP A 161 6.97 25.05 25.18
N GLU A 162 8.16 25.52 24.81
CA GLU A 162 8.69 26.81 25.20
C GLU A 162 9.41 27.39 23.99
N ALA A 163 9.07 28.63 23.62
CA ALA A 163 9.63 29.31 22.48
C ALA A 163 9.70 30.83 22.71
N ASP A 164 10.52 31.49 21.90
CA ASP A 164 10.57 32.94 21.76
C ASP A 164 10.04 33.31 20.36
N GLY A 165 9.01 34.16 20.32
CA GLY A 165 8.29 34.53 19.11
C GLY A 165 7.22 35.58 19.39
N GLU A 166 6.39 35.88 18.40
CA GLU A 166 5.21 36.75 18.52
C GLU A 166 3.92 35.94 18.42
N GLU A 167 3.90 34.93 17.55
CA GLU A 167 2.76 34.04 17.35
C GLU A 167 3.22 32.58 17.39
N ALA A 168 2.38 31.71 17.92
CA ALA A 168 2.58 30.27 17.86
C ALA A 168 1.31 29.54 17.45
N ALA A 169 1.48 28.41 16.77
CA ALA A 169 0.39 27.50 16.42
C ALA A 169 0.87 26.05 16.51
N ILE A 170 -0.05 25.16 16.86
CA ILE A 170 0.14 23.72 16.74
C ILE A 170 -0.64 23.23 15.55
N GLU A 171 0.05 22.56 14.64
CA GLU A 171 -0.52 21.89 13.48
C GLU A 171 -0.54 20.38 13.72
N GLN A 172 -1.71 19.77 13.56
CA GLN A 172 -1.84 18.32 13.47
C GLN A 172 -1.73 17.93 12.00
N GLN A 173 -0.78 17.07 11.68
CA GLN A 173 -0.54 16.58 10.32
C GLN A 173 -0.79 15.08 10.23
N ASP A 174 -1.28 14.63 9.07
CA ASP A 174 -1.36 13.21 8.74
C ASP A 174 0.02 12.62 8.38
N ALA A 175 0.04 11.32 8.06
CA ALA A 175 1.27 10.63 7.67
C ALA A 175 1.92 11.16 6.38
N ASN A 176 1.19 11.93 5.58
CA ASN A 176 1.65 12.52 4.33
C ASN A 176 2.11 13.99 4.51
N GLY A 177 2.04 14.52 5.74
CA GLY A 177 2.38 15.91 6.05
C GLY A 177 1.26 16.92 5.74
N ALA A 178 0.06 16.47 5.35
CA ALA A 178 -1.08 17.35 5.16
C ALA A 178 -1.56 17.88 6.51
N VAL A 179 -1.75 19.20 6.63
CA VAL A 179 -2.24 19.83 7.86
C VAL A 179 -3.75 19.62 7.94
N ASN A 180 -4.18 18.83 8.91
CA ASN A 180 -5.61 18.56 9.17
C ASN A 180 -6.24 19.64 10.05
N THR A 181 -5.50 20.08 11.07
CA THR A 181 -5.97 21.07 12.05
C THR A 181 -4.83 22.01 12.38
N ARG A 182 -5.15 23.28 12.58
CA ARG A 182 -4.21 24.30 13.07
C ARG A 182 -4.86 25.07 14.22
N THR A 183 -4.19 25.08 15.36
CA THR A 183 -4.67 25.71 16.59
C THR A 183 -3.70 26.79 17.02
N ALA A 184 -4.15 28.04 17.09
CA ALA A 184 -3.35 29.13 17.65
C ALA A 184 -3.12 28.89 19.16
N VAL A 185 -1.89 29.10 19.61
CA VAL A 185 -1.48 28.91 21.01
C VAL A 185 -0.51 30.02 21.43
N GLU A 186 -0.32 30.19 22.73
CA GLU A 186 0.73 31.07 23.25
C GLU A 186 2.13 30.54 22.92
N VAL A 187 3.14 31.41 22.91
CA VAL A 187 4.53 31.04 22.55
C VAL A 187 5.18 30.04 23.53
N SER A 188 4.63 29.91 24.74
CA SER A 188 4.98 28.86 25.70
C SER A 188 3.71 28.35 26.37
N GLY A 189 3.61 27.04 26.57
CA GLY A 189 2.41 26.48 27.19
C GLY A 189 2.30 24.97 27.08
N GLU A 190 1.10 24.50 27.38
CA GLU A 190 0.72 23.12 27.20
C GLU A 190 -0.67 23.00 26.55
N LEU A 191 -0.87 21.94 25.76
CA LEU A 191 -2.12 21.66 25.07
C LEU A 191 -2.45 20.18 25.22
N ASN A 192 -3.61 19.90 25.80
CA ASN A 192 -4.17 18.56 25.80
C ASN A 192 -4.83 18.28 24.44
N VAL A 193 -4.44 17.19 23.80
CA VAL A 193 -4.97 16.76 22.51
C VAL A 193 -5.44 15.31 22.58
N THR A 194 -6.54 15.03 21.90
CA THR A 194 -7.01 13.66 21.67
C THR A 194 -6.35 13.11 20.41
N ILE A 195 -5.67 11.99 20.52
CA ILE A 195 -5.00 11.33 19.39
C ILE A 195 -6.07 10.77 18.43
N PRO A 196 -6.07 11.15 17.15
CA PRO A 196 -7.01 10.58 16.20
C PRO A 196 -6.72 9.09 16.01
N ASN A 197 -7.78 8.30 15.86
CA ASN A 197 -7.65 6.87 15.56
C ASN A 197 -7.38 6.67 14.06
N VAL A 198 -6.15 6.91 13.63
CA VAL A 198 -5.72 6.83 12.23
C VAL A 198 -5.15 5.45 11.89
N GLN A 199 -5.60 4.88 10.77
CA GLN A 199 -5.18 3.54 10.32
C GLN A 199 -3.71 3.48 9.91
N THR A 200 -3.08 4.62 9.59
CA THR A 200 -1.64 4.73 9.30
C THR A 200 -0.75 4.48 10.53
N GLY A 201 -1.34 4.41 11.72
CA GLY A 201 -0.61 4.19 12.98
C GLY A 201 0.29 5.35 13.39
N ARG A 202 0.21 6.52 12.73
CA ARG A 202 1.05 7.69 13.01
C ARG A 202 0.30 9.00 12.78
N VAL A 203 0.56 9.97 13.65
CA VAL A 203 0.15 11.36 13.52
C VAL A 203 1.32 12.25 13.92
N PHE A 204 1.47 13.40 13.28
CA PHE A 204 2.52 14.36 13.58
C PHE A 204 1.91 15.62 14.17
N TYR A 205 2.53 16.15 15.22
CA TYR A 205 2.23 17.49 15.71
C TYR A 205 3.43 18.37 15.41
N ARG A 206 3.18 19.52 14.78
CA ARG A 206 4.18 20.50 14.42
C ARG A 206 3.89 21.81 15.14
N LEU A 207 4.82 22.24 15.99
CA LEU A 207 4.81 23.60 16.53
C LEU A 207 5.37 24.53 15.47
N VAL A 208 4.65 25.61 15.21
CA VAL A 208 5.03 26.69 14.28
C VAL A 208 5.13 27.97 15.09
N VAL A 209 6.29 28.63 15.08
CA VAL A 209 6.54 29.89 15.80
C VAL A 209 6.97 30.96 14.82
N ARG A 210 6.34 32.13 14.90
CA ARG A 210 6.58 33.26 14.00
C ARG A 210 7.01 34.52 14.73
N ARG A 211 7.79 35.33 14.03
CA ARG A 211 8.12 36.73 14.38
C ARG A 211 8.22 37.51 13.07
N GLY A 212 7.32 38.46 12.86
CA GLY A 212 7.15 39.11 11.57
C GLY A 212 6.95 38.11 10.42
N LEU A 213 7.84 38.14 9.42
CA LEU A 213 7.80 37.25 8.25
C LEU A 213 8.57 35.93 8.43
N GLN A 214 9.21 35.74 9.57
CA GLN A 214 10.04 34.56 9.82
C GLN A 214 9.24 33.49 10.54
N GLU A 215 9.51 32.24 10.19
CA GLU A 215 8.87 31.06 10.76
C GLU A 215 9.92 30.00 11.07
N ILE A 216 9.79 29.36 12.23
CA ILE A 216 10.53 28.15 12.59
C ILE A 216 9.54 27.10 13.07
N THR A 217 9.87 25.83 12.81
CA THR A 217 9.00 24.71 13.18
C THR A 217 9.75 23.60 13.88
N GLN A 218 9.07 22.89 14.78
CA GLN A 218 9.56 21.64 15.37
C GLN A 218 8.42 20.60 15.36
N THR A 219 8.74 19.34 15.06
CA THR A 219 7.75 18.27 14.94
C THR A 219 7.99 17.18 15.97
N VAL A 220 6.90 16.67 16.55
CA VAL A 220 6.87 15.45 17.36
C VAL A 220 5.99 14.43 16.66
N GLU A 221 6.50 13.21 16.54
CA GLU A 221 5.76 12.07 15.99
C GLU A 221 5.12 11.27 17.13
N ILE A 222 3.84 10.92 16.95
CA ILE A 222 3.10 10.04 17.85
C ILE A 222 2.75 8.76 17.10
N ARG A 223 3.19 7.62 17.63
CA ARG A 223 2.71 6.29 17.23
C ARG A 223 1.32 6.07 17.82
N VAL A 224 0.38 5.71 16.95
CA VAL A 224 -1.02 5.49 17.29
C VAL A 224 -1.28 3.99 17.34
N GLN A 225 -1.64 3.48 18.51
CA GLN A 225 -2.15 2.12 18.68
C GLN A 225 -3.61 2.10 18.19
N VAL A 226 -3.78 1.72 16.92
CA VAL A 226 -5.07 1.68 16.24
C VAL A 226 -6.08 0.89 17.07
N GLN A 227 -7.20 1.52 17.41
CA GLN A 227 -8.29 0.88 18.15
C GLN A 227 -9.32 0.36 17.16
N CYS A 228 -9.44 -0.97 17.06
CA CYS A 228 -10.41 -1.61 16.18
C CYS A 228 -11.64 -2.05 16.95
N SER A 229 -12.82 -1.86 16.36
CA SER A 229 -14.09 -2.35 16.93
C SER A 229 -14.18 -3.88 16.96
N PHE A 230 -13.45 -4.54 16.06
CA PHE A 230 -13.27 -5.97 16.03
C PHE A 230 -11.79 -6.31 16.07
N SER A 231 -11.43 -7.38 16.78
CA SER A 231 -10.08 -7.91 16.75
C SER A 231 -9.87 -8.76 15.50
N TRP A 232 -8.64 -8.74 14.96
CA TRP A 232 -8.22 -9.75 14.01
C TRP A 232 -8.24 -11.14 14.68
N PHE A 233 -8.61 -12.19 13.95
CA PHE A 233 -8.53 -13.57 14.48
C PHE A 233 -7.09 -14.07 14.67
N PHE A 234 -6.13 -13.26 14.24
CA PHE A 234 -4.71 -13.48 14.37
C PHE A 234 -4.04 -12.37 15.18
N ASP A 235 -2.75 -12.54 15.47
CA ASP A 235 -1.98 -11.64 16.31
C ASP A 235 -2.05 -10.19 15.81
N SER A 236 -2.39 -9.25 16.70
CA SER A 236 -2.41 -7.82 16.42
C SER A 236 -1.05 -7.29 15.96
N ALA A 237 0.06 -7.91 16.36
CA ALA A 237 1.40 -7.56 15.90
C ALA A 237 1.57 -7.81 14.39
N ILE A 238 0.96 -8.88 13.85
CA ILE A 238 0.96 -9.15 12.40
C ILE A 238 0.14 -8.07 11.69
N ALA A 239 -1.04 -7.74 12.22
CA ALA A 239 -1.90 -6.69 11.66
C ALA A 239 -1.19 -5.33 11.58
N GLN A 240 -0.43 -4.98 12.63
CA GLN A 240 0.34 -3.74 12.70
C GLN A 240 1.57 -3.76 11.78
N ALA A 241 2.36 -4.84 11.79
CA ALA A 241 3.56 -4.95 10.98
C ALA A 241 3.28 -4.88 9.47
N GLU A 242 2.13 -5.42 9.05
CA GLU A 242 1.69 -5.44 7.65
C GLU A 242 0.81 -4.22 7.28
N ASN A 243 0.60 -3.28 8.21
CA ASN A 243 -0.24 -2.08 8.05
C ASN A 243 -1.63 -2.41 7.46
N ILE A 244 -2.26 -3.47 7.97
CA ILE A 244 -3.52 -4.03 7.45
C ILE A 244 -4.72 -3.14 7.82
N GLY A 245 -4.59 -2.32 8.87
CA GLY A 245 -5.69 -1.56 9.45
C GLY A 245 -6.69 -2.44 10.21
N CYS A 246 -7.91 -1.94 10.38
CA CYS A 246 -8.96 -2.62 11.14
C CYS A 246 -9.84 -3.56 10.29
N PRO A 247 -10.29 -4.69 10.88
CA PRO A 247 -11.28 -5.54 10.26
C PRO A 247 -12.66 -4.88 10.28
N THR A 248 -13.48 -5.18 9.28
CA THR A 248 -14.82 -4.60 9.11
C THR A 248 -15.90 -5.30 9.94
N ALA A 249 -15.66 -6.54 10.34
CA ALA A 249 -16.57 -7.37 11.12
C ALA A 249 -15.79 -8.36 12.00
N ALA A 250 -16.49 -9.02 12.93
CA ALA A 250 -15.96 -10.17 13.65
C ALA A 250 -15.56 -11.29 12.67
N SER A 251 -14.60 -12.12 13.07
CA SER A 251 -14.20 -13.27 12.26
C SER A 251 -15.34 -14.28 12.13
N GLN A 252 -15.33 -14.99 11.00
CA GLN A 252 -16.34 -15.98 10.67
C GLN A 252 -15.69 -17.35 10.56
N LEU A 253 -16.25 -18.34 11.24
CA LEU A 253 -15.89 -19.74 11.04
C LEU A 253 -16.80 -20.31 9.94
N VAL A 254 -16.21 -20.68 8.81
CA VAL A 254 -16.93 -21.13 7.61
C VAL A 254 -16.54 -22.55 7.25
N VAL A 255 -17.46 -23.26 6.58
CA VAL A 255 -17.12 -24.53 5.92
C VAL A 255 -15.98 -24.25 4.94
N GLY A 256 -14.93 -25.05 5.04
CA GLY A 256 -13.73 -24.86 4.26
C GLY A 256 -13.15 -26.17 3.75
N ALA A 257 -12.39 -26.06 2.68
CA ALA A 257 -11.49 -27.10 2.21
C ALA A 257 -10.12 -26.49 1.88
N TYR A 258 -9.06 -27.25 2.09
CA TYR A 258 -7.68 -26.85 1.84
C TYR A 258 -6.93 -28.01 1.19
N GLN A 259 -6.16 -27.73 0.14
CA GLN A 259 -5.28 -28.70 -0.47
C GLN A 259 -3.95 -28.04 -0.83
N THR A 260 -2.85 -28.69 -0.46
CA THR A 260 -1.51 -28.26 -0.89
C THR A 260 -1.21 -28.78 -2.29
N ASN A 261 -0.48 -27.97 -3.06
CA ASN A 261 -0.05 -28.26 -4.41
C ASN A 261 1.43 -27.96 -4.59
N GLU A 262 2.03 -28.47 -5.67
CA GLU A 262 3.45 -28.28 -5.98
C GLU A 262 3.87 -26.80 -5.90
N PHE A 263 3.07 -25.91 -6.51
CA PHE A 263 3.38 -24.49 -6.62
C PHE A 263 2.46 -23.61 -5.79
N GLY A 264 1.83 -24.15 -4.73
CA GLY A 264 0.96 -23.32 -3.89
C GLY A 264 -0.09 -24.10 -3.13
N VAL A 265 -1.24 -23.47 -2.93
CA VAL A 265 -2.38 -24.08 -2.23
C VAL A 265 -3.69 -23.72 -2.91
N MET A 266 -4.68 -24.58 -2.77
CA MET A 266 -6.07 -24.27 -3.10
C MET A 266 -6.93 -24.20 -1.84
N LEU A 267 -7.79 -23.19 -1.80
CA LEU A 267 -8.73 -22.91 -0.72
C LEU A 267 -10.14 -22.94 -1.29
N ASN A 268 -11.07 -23.58 -0.60
CA ASN A 268 -12.50 -23.44 -0.89
C ASN A 268 -13.18 -22.95 0.38
N VAL A 269 -13.81 -21.78 0.33
CA VAL A 269 -14.48 -21.16 1.48
C VAL A 269 -15.74 -20.45 1.04
N ASN A 270 -16.76 -20.46 1.90
CA ASN A 270 -17.95 -19.65 1.70
C ASN A 270 -17.66 -18.20 2.15
N VAL A 271 -17.67 -17.27 1.21
CA VAL A 271 -17.42 -15.84 1.47
C VAL A 271 -18.61 -15.04 0.93
N ASP A 272 -19.21 -14.21 1.78
CA ASP A 272 -20.37 -13.38 1.43
C ASP A 272 -21.54 -14.19 0.83
N GLY A 273 -21.72 -15.43 1.30
CA GLY A 273 -22.75 -16.35 0.83
C GLY A 273 -22.41 -17.08 -0.49
N GLN A 274 -21.21 -16.90 -1.03
CA GLN A 274 -20.74 -17.54 -2.25
C GLN A 274 -19.71 -18.64 -1.95
N ASN A 275 -19.89 -19.81 -2.55
CA ASN A 275 -18.92 -20.91 -2.46
C ASN A 275 -17.74 -20.65 -3.41
N MET A 276 -16.66 -20.08 -2.88
CA MET A 276 -15.52 -19.60 -3.68
C MET A 276 -14.34 -20.55 -3.58
N ILE A 277 -13.65 -20.78 -4.70
CA ILE A 277 -12.36 -21.47 -4.75
C ILE A 277 -11.29 -20.46 -5.15
N TYR A 278 -10.18 -20.51 -4.43
CA TYR A 278 -8.98 -19.72 -4.66
C TYR A 278 -7.81 -20.66 -4.92
N ALA A 279 -7.01 -20.39 -5.95
CA ALA A 279 -5.72 -21.05 -6.14
C ALA A 279 -4.62 -20.01 -5.94
N LEU A 280 -3.85 -20.17 -4.88
CA LEU A 280 -2.77 -19.30 -4.45
C LEU A 280 -1.48 -19.87 -5.03
N VAL A 281 -1.08 -19.37 -6.21
CA VAL A 281 0.13 -19.79 -6.91
C VAL A 281 1.32 -18.98 -6.40
N ARG A 282 2.35 -19.67 -5.94
CA ARG A 282 3.66 -19.09 -5.64
C ARG A 282 4.41 -18.84 -6.92
N ALA A 283 5.06 -17.69 -7.05
CA ALA A 283 5.95 -17.42 -8.17
C ALA A 283 7.12 -18.43 -8.21
N PRO A 284 7.54 -18.88 -9.39
CA PRO A 284 7.06 -18.45 -10.71
C PRO A 284 5.82 -19.22 -11.23
N GLY A 285 5.27 -20.14 -10.43
CA GLY A 285 4.25 -21.10 -10.86
C GLY A 285 4.85 -22.20 -11.74
N LYS A 286 4.05 -23.24 -12.02
CA LYS A 286 4.48 -24.36 -12.88
C LYS A 286 4.74 -23.90 -14.32
N ASN A 287 3.91 -23.02 -14.84
CA ASN A 287 4.06 -22.42 -16.18
C ASN A 287 5.12 -21.30 -16.25
N SER A 288 5.76 -20.94 -15.13
CA SER A 288 6.75 -19.87 -15.03
C SER A 288 6.26 -18.47 -15.46
N LEU A 289 4.94 -18.23 -15.46
CA LEU A 289 4.36 -16.98 -15.96
C LEU A 289 4.26 -15.87 -14.91
N PHE A 290 4.42 -16.19 -13.62
CA PHE A 290 4.20 -15.22 -12.55
C PHE A 290 5.51 -14.61 -12.03
N ALA A 291 5.62 -13.29 -12.11
CA ALA A 291 6.74 -12.57 -11.50
C ALA A 291 6.61 -12.40 -9.98
N SER A 292 5.42 -12.62 -9.43
CA SER A 292 5.08 -12.50 -8.01
C SER A 292 4.00 -13.51 -7.64
N ASP A 293 3.81 -13.77 -6.35
CA ASP A 293 2.73 -14.62 -5.86
C ASP A 293 1.36 -14.08 -6.32
N GLN A 294 0.59 -14.91 -7.03
CA GLN A 294 -0.70 -14.56 -7.59
C GLN A 294 -1.75 -15.59 -7.25
N TYR A 295 -2.99 -15.15 -7.13
CA TYR A 295 -4.13 -16.02 -6.96
C TYR A 295 -5.21 -15.73 -8.00
N GLY A 296 -5.89 -16.81 -8.40
CA GLY A 296 -7.16 -16.76 -9.13
C GLY A 296 -8.30 -17.11 -8.19
N GLN A 297 -9.49 -16.60 -8.46
CA GLN A 297 -10.71 -16.97 -7.74
C GLN A 297 -11.86 -17.24 -8.70
N ALA A 298 -12.72 -18.20 -8.36
CA ALA A 298 -13.98 -18.42 -9.05
C ALA A 298 -14.97 -19.17 -8.14
N ALA A 299 -16.26 -19.01 -8.41
CA ALA A 299 -17.30 -19.76 -7.72
C ALA A 299 -17.20 -21.25 -8.07
N SER A 300 -17.37 -22.12 -7.09
CA SER A 300 -17.45 -23.56 -7.31
C SER A 300 -18.79 -23.92 -7.93
N LEU A 301 -18.75 -24.57 -9.10
CA LEU A 301 -19.91 -25.23 -9.72
C LEU A 301 -19.72 -26.75 -9.72
N TRP A 302 -18.89 -27.27 -8.82
CA TRP A 302 -18.64 -28.69 -8.72
C TRP A 302 -19.93 -29.43 -8.32
N ASP A 303 -20.22 -30.53 -9.00
CA ASP A 303 -21.44 -31.32 -8.84
C ASP A 303 -21.44 -32.26 -7.62
N GLY A 304 -20.36 -32.27 -6.84
CA GLY A 304 -20.22 -33.11 -5.66
C GLY A 304 -19.69 -34.52 -5.95
N VAL A 305 -19.44 -34.89 -7.21
CA VAL A 305 -19.12 -36.27 -7.58
C VAL A 305 -17.91 -36.37 -8.51
N ASN A 306 -17.82 -35.54 -9.55
CA ASN A 306 -16.90 -35.77 -10.65
C ASN A 306 -15.50 -35.16 -10.43
N ASN A 307 -14.45 -35.96 -10.57
CA ASN A 307 -13.06 -35.48 -10.64
C ASN A 307 -12.68 -35.20 -12.09
N MET A 308 -12.33 -33.95 -12.40
CA MET A 308 -12.12 -33.50 -13.78
C MET A 308 -10.67 -33.64 -14.27
N CYS A 309 -9.72 -33.92 -13.37
CA CYS A 309 -8.31 -34.06 -13.73
C CYS A 309 -7.91 -35.49 -14.16
N SER A 310 -8.85 -36.38 -14.45
CA SER A 310 -8.57 -37.81 -14.67
C SER A 310 -7.67 -38.13 -15.87
N THR A 311 -7.52 -37.19 -16.81
CA THR A 311 -6.64 -37.32 -17.99
C THR A 311 -5.19 -36.92 -17.70
N TYR A 312 -4.91 -36.31 -16.55
CA TYR A 312 -3.56 -35.91 -16.18
C TYR A 312 -2.81 -37.05 -15.47
N LEU A 313 -1.50 -37.11 -15.69
CA LEU A 313 -0.60 -38.05 -15.02
C LEU A 313 0.17 -37.30 -13.93
N PRO A 314 -0.05 -37.58 -12.64
CA PRO A 314 0.69 -36.94 -11.57
C PRO A 314 2.17 -37.33 -11.61
N VAL A 315 3.04 -36.39 -11.24
CA VAL A 315 4.47 -36.69 -11.07
C VAL A 315 4.69 -37.55 -9.82
N PRO A 316 5.78 -38.34 -9.74
CA PRO A 316 6.05 -39.19 -8.57
C PRO A 316 5.99 -38.41 -7.26
N GLY A 317 5.26 -38.93 -6.27
CA GLY A 317 5.09 -38.29 -4.96
C GLY A 317 3.96 -37.25 -4.90
N THR A 318 3.19 -37.07 -5.98
CA THR A 318 2.00 -36.21 -6.02
C THR A 318 0.74 -37.01 -6.35
N ILE A 319 -0.42 -36.39 -6.14
CA ILE A 319 -1.73 -36.92 -6.51
C ILE A 319 -2.48 -35.90 -7.38
N LEU A 320 -3.51 -36.35 -8.09
CA LEU A 320 -4.41 -35.43 -8.77
C LEU A 320 -5.13 -34.54 -7.75
N PRO A 321 -5.37 -33.25 -8.06
CA PRO A 321 -6.31 -32.45 -7.30
C PRO A 321 -7.65 -33.18 -7.17
N GLN A 322 -8.26 -33.08 -5.99
CA GLN A 322 -9.42 -33.87 -5.61
C GLN A 322 -10.70 -33.01 -5.63
N GLN A 323 -11.84 -33.64 -5.87
CA GLN A 323 -13.17 -33.04 -5.70
C GLN A 323 -13.31 -31.66 -6.38
N GLN A 324 -13.76 -30.64 -5.65
CA GLN A 324 -13.94 -29.29 -6.15
C GLN A 324 -12.64 -28.66 -6.66
N PHE A 325 -11.49 -29.06 -6.10
CA PHE A 325 -10.18 -28.62 -6.60
C PHE A 325 -9.80 -29.32 -7.90
N SER A 326 -10.22 -30.57 -8.10
CA SER A 326 -10.12 -31.26 -9.41
C SER A 326 -10.91 -30.52 -10.48
N TRP A 327 -12.16 -30.19 -10.16
CA TRP A 327 -13.02 -29.43 -11.06
C TRP A 327 -12.42 -28.07 -11.41
N MET A 328 -11.99 -27.31 -10.40
CA MET A 328 -11.41 -25.99 -10.61
C MET A 328 -10.11 -26.07 -11.42
N ALA A 329 -9.19 -26.95 -11.01
CA ALA A 329 -7.87 -27.06 -11.62
C ALA A 329 -7.92 -27.41 -13.12
N CYS A 330 -8.88 -28.23 -13.54
CA CYS A 330 -8.89 -28.84 -14.87
C CYS A 330 -10.04 -28.39 -15.79
N THR A 331 -10.94 -27.53 -15.33
CA THR A 331 -12.03 -26.98 -16.18
C THR A 331 -11.99 -25.47 -16.31
N GLN A 332 -11.38 -24.76 -15.37
CA GLN A 332 -11.40 -23.31 -15.35
C GLN A 332 -10.12 -22.75 -15.96
N PHE A 333 -10.31 -21.77 -16.85
CA PHE A 333 -9.23 -20.96 -17.36
C PHE A 333 -8.91 -19.84 -16.37
N GLY A 334 -7.61 -19.61 -16.19
CA GLY A 334 -7.07 -18.62 -15.29
C GLY A 334 -5.62 -18.94 -15.01
N LEU A 335 -4.90 -18.02 -14.38
CA LEU A 335 -3.52 -18.26 -13.99
C LEU A 335 -2.58 -18.64 -15.17
N GLY A 336 -2.83 -18.07 -16.36
CA GLY A 336 -2.00 -18.30 -17.55
C GLY A 336 -2.24 -19.64 -18.27
N GLY A 337 -3.40 -20.27 -18.05
CA GLY A 337 -3.78 -21.52 -18.70
C GLY A 337 -5.03 -22.11 -18.06
N TYR A 338 -5.09 -23.45 -17.96
CA TYR A 338 -5.91 -24.04 -16.91
C TYR A 338 -5.21 -23.84 -15.57
N TRP A 339 -5.96 -23.80 -14.49
CA TRP A 339 -5.39 -23.56 -13.16
C TRP A 339 -4.31 -24.59 -12.78
N ILE A 340 -4.45 -25.85 -13.22
CA ILE A 340 -3.45 -26.91 -13.03
C ILE A 340 -2.08 -26.59 -13.68
N ASP A 341 -2.06 -25.76 -14.72
CA ASP A 341 -0.82 -25.33 -15.40
C ASP A 341 -0.05 -24.29 -14.58
N GLY A 342 -0.74 -23.59 -13.67
CA GLY A 342 -0.12 -22.67 -12.70
C GLY A 342 0.20 -23.35 -11.38
N ILE A 343 -0.80 -23.98 -10.75
CA ILE A 343 -0.74 -24.48 -9.37
C ILE A 343 -0.06 -25.85 -9.22
N GLY A 344 -0.11 -26.69 -10.28
CA GLY A 344 0.43 -28.04 -10.28
C GLY A 344 -0.42 -29.10 -9.56
N PHE A 345 0.13 -30.30 -9.43
CA PHE A 345 -0.50 -31.44 -8.77
C PHE A 345 -0.63 -31.25 -7.26
N ALA A 346 -1.54 -31.98 -6.65
CA ALA A 346 -1.73 -31.95 -5.21
C ALA A 346 -0.63 -32.76 -4.50
N THR A 347 -0.14 -32.25 -3.37
CA THR A 347 0.89 -32.91 -2.56
C THR A 347 0.32 -33.58 -1.31
N ALA A 348 -0.95 -33.34 -1.00
CA ALA A 348 -1.67 -33.97 0.09
C ALA A 348 -3.18 -34.11 -0.23
N ASN A 349 -3.87 -34.94 0.56
CA ASN A 349 -5.33 -35.02 0.52
C ASN A 349 -5.97 -33.70 1.01
N ILE A 350 -7.24 -33.51 0.65
CA ILE A 350 -8.01 -32.36 1.12
C ILE A 350 -8.19 -32.42 2.64
N ASP A 351 -7.96 -31.29 3.29
CA ASP A 351 -8.40 -31.01 4.64
C ASP A 351 -9.74 -30.25 4.61
N PHE A 352 -10.79 -30.85 5.19
CA PHE A 352 -12.16 -30.31 5.26
C PHE A 352 -12.46 -29.59 6.58
N SER A 353 -11.45 -29.27 7.39
CA SER A 353 -11.70 -28.50 8.60
C SER A 353 -12.20 -27.10 8.24
N SER A 354 -13.05 -26.56 9.12
CA SER A 354 -13.57 -25.20 8.96
C SER A 354 -12.43 -24.19 8.92
N ARG A 355 -12.67 -23.08 8.22
CA ARG A 355 -11.72 -21.98 8.07
C ARG A 355 -12.22 -20.75 8.79
N THR A 356 -11.32 -20.04 9.42
CA THR A 356 -11.57 -18.70 9.95
C THR A 356 -11.27 -17.70 8.85
N ILE A 357 -12.26 -16.86 8.53
CA ILE A 357 -12.11 -15.76 7.57
C ILE A 357 -12.43 -14.42 8.20
N GLN A 358 -11.80 -13.36 7.69
CA GLN A 358 -12.11 -11.98 8.07
C GLN A 358 -11.68 -11.00 6.98
N ARG A 359 -12.41 -9.89 6.83
CA ARG A 359 -12.14 -8.87 5.82
C ARG A 359 -11.59 -7.59 6.42
N ALA A 360 -10.68 -6.96 5.69
CA ALA A 360 -10.24 -5.58 5.94
C ALA A 360 -11.13 -4.60 5.18
N THR A 361 -10.99 -3.31 5.51
CA THR A 361 -11.81 -2.23 4.93
C THR A 361 -11.56 -2.04 3.44
N ASP A 362 -10.35 -2.35 2.96
CA ASP A 362 -9.99 -2.28 1.54
C ASP A 362 -10.51 -3.49 0.71
N GLY A 363 -11.17 -4.46 1.35
CA GLY A 363 -11.66 -5.68 0.72
C GLY A 363 -10.69 -6.87 0.81
N THR A 364 -9.49 -6.69 1.37
CA THR A 364 -8.52 -7.76 1.60
C THR A 364 -9.17 -8.86 2.42
N LEU A 365 -9.01 -10.11 1.97
CA LEU A 365 -9.51 -11.30 2.66
C LEU A 365 -8.37 -11.99 3.39
N PHE A 366 -8.59 -12.31 4.67
CA PHE A 366 -7.71 -13.16 5.46
C PHE A 366 -8.36 -14.52 5.67
N VAL A 367 -7.59 -15.58 5.47
CA VAL A 367 -8.04 -16.97 5.63
C VAL A 367 -6.96 -17.74 6.40
N ASP A 368 -7.34 -18.48 7.44
CA ASP A 368 -6.43 -19.41 8.11
C ASP A 368 -6.21 -20.71 7.30
N ALA A 369 -5.25 -21.52 7.74
CA ALA A 369 -4.95 -22.81 7.14
C ALA A 369 -4.61 -23.87 8.20
N PRO A 370 -4.71 -25.17 7.86
CA PRO A 370 -4.45 -26.26 8.82
C PRO A 370 -3.03 -26.26 9.41
N ASP A 371 -2.05 -25.73 8.68
CA ASP A 371 -0.66 -25.63 9.11
C ASP A 371 -0.41 -24.41 10.02
N GLY A 372 -1.47 -23.69 10.41
CA GLY A 372 -1.39 -22.45 11.18
C GLY A 372 -1.00 -21.23 10.35
N ALA A 373 -0.90 -21.37 9.02
CA ALA A 373 -0.69 -20.23 8.14
C ALA A 373 -1.88 -19.29 8.14
N ILE A 374 -1.60 -18.03 7.80
CA ILE A 374 -2.62 -17.04 7.49
C ILE A 374 -2.30 -16.48 6.11
N TYR A 375 -3.26 -16.59 5.21
CA TYR A 375 -3.16 -16.03 3.87
C TYR A 375 -3.87 -14.69 3.81
N ARG A 376 -3.15 -13.68 3.33
CA ARG A 376 -3.66 -12.37 2.94
C ARG A 376 -3.90 -12.37 1.44
N LEU A 377 -5.14 -12.21 1.01
CA LEU A 377 -5.55 -12.12 -0.38
C LEU A 377 -5.93 -10.66 -0.66
N ASN A 378 -5.10 -9.96 -1.43
CA ASN A 378 -5.37 -8.57 -1.78
C ASN A 378 -6.59 -8.48 -2.71
N PRO A 379 -7.36 -7.38 -2.67
CA PRO A 379 -8.58 -7.25 -3.45
C PRO A 379 -8.33 -7.48 -4.95
N LEU A 380 -9.18 -8.28 -5.58
CA LEU A 380 -9.19 -8.40 -7.03
C LEU A 380 -9.75 -7.13 -7.64
N LEU A 381 -8.95 -6.44 -8.44
CA LEU A 381 -9.38 -5.24 -9.14
C LEU A 381 -10.46 -5.57 -10.19
N PRO A 382 -11.42 -4.65 -10.44
CA PRO A 382 -12.41 -4.85 -11.49
C PRO A 382 -11.77 -5.19 -12.85
N GLY A 383 -12.19 -6.30 -13.45
CA GLY A 383 -11.68 -6.79 -14.74
C GLY A 383 -10.35 -7.56 -14.67
N ALA A 384 -9.70 -7.65 -13.51
CA ALA A 384 -8.52 -8.49 -13.34
C ALA A 384 -8.90 -9.97 -13.20
N LEU A 385 -8.09 -10.86 -13.79
CA LEU A 385 -8.24 -12.32 -13.66
C LEU A 385 -7.52 -12.88 -12.44
N THR A 386 -6.48 -12.17 -11.96
CA THR A 386 -5.67 -12.55 -10.82
C THR A 386 -5.35 -11.35 -9.94
N ALA A 387 -5.07 -11.62 -8.67
CA ALA A 387 -4.57 -10.64 -7.71
C ALA A 387 -3.42 -11.23 -6.90
N THR A 388 -2.77 -10.42 -6.07
CA THR A 388 -1.62 -10.87 -5.27
C THR A 388 -2.07 -11.44 -3.94
N TRP A 389 -1.30 -12.39 -3.42
CA TRP A 389 -1.50 -12.93 -2.07
C TRP A 389 -0.16 -12.97 -1.34
N LYS A 390 -0.23 -13.13 -0.01
CA LYS A 390 0.94 -13.31 0.85
C LYS A 390 0.59 -14.23 2.02
N ARG A 391 1.53 -15.08 2.43
CA ARG A 391 1.49 -15.75 3.72
C ARG A 391 2.02 -14.80 4.80
N VAL A 392 1.18 -14.42 5.77
CA VAL A 392 1.55 -13.48 6.86
C VAL A 392 1.88 -14.17 8.18
N ARG A 393 1.75 -15.50 8.24
CA ARG A 393 2.19 -16.36 9.34
C ARG A 393 2.62 -17.72 8.84
#